data_AF-A0A3M5WBI9-F1
#
_entry.id   AF-A0A3M5WBI9-F1
#
_cell.length_a   1.000
_cell.length_b   1.000
_cell.length_c   1.000
_cell.angle_alpha   90.00
_cell.angle_beta   90.00
_cell.angle_gamma   90.00
#
_symmetry.space_group_name_H-M   'P 1'
#
loop_
_entity.id
_entity.type
_entity.pdbx_description
1 polymer ?
#
loop_
_entity_poly.entity_id
_entity_poly.type
_entity_poly.pdbx_seq_one_letter_code
_entity_poly.pdbx_strand_id
1 'polypeptide(L)'
;MAGRLDSQGRPIPLIAETGGQNAMIVDSSALTEQVVIDVVSSAFDSAGQRCSALRVLCLQEDSADRVIEMLKGAMAENRLGNPERLSVDIGPVIDAEAKAGIEKHIQAMRDKGRTVYQVAIADSAELKRGTYVMPTLIELESFDELQREIFGPVLHVVRYKRKELGLLIDQINASGYGLTLGVHTRIDETIAKVIDNVNAGNVYVNRNIVGAVVGVQPFGGEGLSGTGPKAGGPLYLYRLLSTRPQDAIEKSFVRSDALSAPDTRLREVLGKPLQALKAWAASNQQSDLDALCSQYAEQSQSGITRQLAGPTGERNSYAILPREHVLCLADDENDLLIQLAAVLAVGSSAVWSETDISKPLRARLPKDVQARIKLVPDWAKDEVTFDAVLHHGDSDQLRAICQQIAQRSGAIVGVNGLSHGETNVPLERLVIERALSVNTAAAGGNASLMTIG
;
A
#
# COMPACT_ATOMS: atom_id res chain seq x y z
N MET A 1 7.17 20.38 -10.43
CA MET A 1 7.88 19.27 -11.12
C MET A 1 7.22 18.86 -12.43
N ALA A 2 5.89 18.78 -12.50
CA ALA A 2 5.12 18.25 -13.64
C ALA A 2 5.43 18.83 -15.04
N GLY A 3 5.97 20.05 -15.16
CA GLY A 3 6.36 20.63 -16.46
C GLY A 3 7.80 20.34 -16.92
N ARG A 4 8.56 19.54 -16.17
CA ARG A 4 9.99 19.27 -16.44
C ARG A 4 10.16 17.88 -17.04
N LEU A 5 11.03 17.80 -18.04
CA LEU A 5 11.53 16.56 -18.61
C LEU A 5 13.05 16.49 -18.41
N ASP A 6 13.61 15.29 -18.38
CA ASP A 6 15.05 15.09 -18.39
C ASP A 6 15.66 15.33 -19.78
N SER A 7 16.98 15.13 -19.91
CA SER A 7 17.70 15.30 -21.17
C SER A 7 17.30 14.27 -22.25
N GLN A 8 16.57 13.22 -21.89
CA GLN A 8 16.02 12.22 -22.81
C GLN A 8 14.54 12.48 -23.12
N GLY A 9 13.98 13.61 -22.67
CA GLY A 9 12.57 13.94 -22.89
C GLY A 9 11.60 13.14 -22.01
N ARG A 10 12.07 12.49 -20.94
CA ARG A 10 11.23 11.67 -20.04
C ARG A 10 10.81 12.45 -18.79
N PRO A 11 9.70 12.08 -18.12
CA PRO A 11 9.27 12.76 -16.91
C PRO A 11 10.31 12.57 -15.79
N ILE A 12 10.59 13.63 -15.04
CA ILE A 12 11.49 13.55 -13.87
C ILE A 12 10.90 12.57 -12.84
N PRO A 13 11.63 11.52 -12.44
CA PRO A 13 11.15 10.58 -11.43
C PRO A 13 10.85 11.27 -10.10
N LEU A 14 9.70 10.94 -9.52
CA LEU A 14 9.32 11.26 -8.15
C LEU A 14 9.06 9.94 -7.42
N ILE A 15 9.64 9.81 -6.24
CA ILE A 15 9.26 8.82 -5.23
C ILE A 15 8.72 9.64 -4.06
N ALA A 16 7.43 9.50 -3.76
CA ALA A 16 6.80 10.17 -2.64
C ALA A 16 6.20 9.11 -1.72
N GLU A 17 6.80 8.95 -0.54
CA GLU A 17 6.25 8.20 0.57
C GLU A 17 5.55 9.20 1.50
N THR A 18 4.25 9.02 1.70
CA THR A 18 3.39 9.98 2.41
C THR A 18 2.81 9.34 3.67
N GLY A 19 1.73 9.90 4.21
CA GLY A 19 1.11 9.46 5.47
C GLY A 19 0.22 8.22 5.36
N GLY A 20 -0.45 7.88 6.46
CA GLY A 20 -1.34 6.73 6.52
C GLY A 20 -2.46 6.90 7.56
N GLN A 21 -3.63 6.35 7.26
CA GLN A 21 -4.72 6.16 8.22
C GLN A 21 -4.77 4.70 8.67
N ASN A 22 -3.67 4.25 9.28
CA ASN A 22 -3.42 2.82 9.54
C ASN A 22 -4.41 2.24 10.55
N ALA A 23 -4.90 1.04 10.25
CA ALA A 23 -5.89 0.36 11.08
C ALA A 23 -5.36 -0.97 11.62
N MET A 24 -5.91 -1.41 12.76
CA MET A 24 -5.70 -2.75 13.29
C MET A 24 -7.05 -3.40 13.55
N ILE A 25 -7.34 -4.51 12.89
CA ILE A 25 -8.57 -5.27 13.07
C ILE A 25 -8.32 -6.36 14.12
N VAL A 26 -9.14 -6.40 15.16
CA VAL A 26 -9.07 -7.40 16.22
C VAL A 26 -10.41 -8.12 16.30
N ASP A 27 -10.37 -9.45 16.22
CA ASP A 27 -11.56 -10.28 16.44
C ASP A 27 -11.56 -10.91 17.85
N SER A 28 -12.69 -11.52 18.22
CA SER A 28 -12.87 -12.09 19.57
C SER A 28 -11.98 -13.29 19.88
N SER A 29 -11.25 -13.84 18.89
CA SER A 29 -10.32 -14.96 19.09
C SER A 29 -8.91 -14.51 19.54
N ALA A 30 -8.61 -13.22 19.41
CA ALA A 30 -7.33 -12.65 19.78
C ALA A 30 -7.10 -12.70 21.31
N LEU A 31 -5.84 -12.86 21.70
CA LEU A 31 -5.45 -12.74 23.11
C LEU A 31 -5.36 -11.26 23.49
N THR A 32 -6.20 -10.81 24.42
CA THR A 32 -6.32 -9.40 24.80
C THR A 32 -5.00 -8.79 25.24
N GLU A 33 -4.19 -9.52 26.00
CA GLU A 33 -2.90 -9.05 26.51
C GLU A 33 -1.90 -8.77 25.37
N GLN A 34 -1.84 -9.65 24.35
CA GLN A 34 -1.02 -9.43 23.16
C GLN A 34 -1.50 -8.22 22.37
N VAL A 35 -2.82 -8.11 22.15
CA VAL A 35 -3.43 -6.98 21.44
C VAL A 35 -3.06 -5.66 22.13
N VAL A 36 -3.22 -5.57 23.45
CA VAL A 36 -2.94 -4.33 24.19
C VAL A 36 -1.47 -3.93 24.09
N ILE A 37 -0.54 -4.87 24.22
CA ILE A 37 0.90 -4.60 24.04
C ILE A 37 1.18 -4.04 22.65
N ASP A 38 0.68 -4.70 21.61
CA ASP A 38 0.92 -4.32 20.23
C ASP A 38 0.24 -3.00 19.86
N VAL A 39 -0.95 -2.72 20.41
CA VAL A 39 -1.67 -1.45 20.23
C VAL A 39 -0.92 -0.30 20.90
N VAL A 40 -0.48 -0.45 22.15
CA VAL A 40 0.26 0.61 22.87
C VAL A 40 1.54 0.96 22.11
N SER A 41 2.31 -0.06 21.72
CA SER A 41 3.52 0.12 20.92
C SER A 41 3.22 0.78 19.57
N SER A 42 2.18 0.34 18.86
CA SER A 42 1.88 0.87 17.53
C SER A 42 1.32 2.29 17.55
N ALA A 43 0.53 2.65 18.55
CA ALA A 43 -0.17 3.93 18.60
C ALA A 43 0.65 5.05 19.27
N PHE A 44 1.42 4.72 20.31
CA PHE A 44 2.00 5.72 21.20
C PHE A 44 3.53 5.77 21.20
N ASP A 45 4.22 4.74 20.69
CA ASP A 45 5.69 4.82 20.48
C ASP A 45 6.04 6.05 19.63
N SER A 46 7.14 6.72 19.98
CA SER A 46 7.58 7.97 19.35
C SER A 46 6.50 9.06 19.36
N ALA A 47 5.63 9.06 20.37
CA ALA A 47 4.45 9.92 20.48
C ALA A 47 3.52 9.81 19.25
N GLY A 48 3.41 8.62 18.64
CA GLY A 48 2.61 8.39 17.44
C GLY A 48 3.12 9.10 16.19
N GLN A 49 4.34 9.64 16.20
CA GLN A 49 4.97 10.36 15.08
C GLN A 49 5.69 9.40 14.12
N ARG A 50 5.03 8.28 13.81
CA ARG A 50 5.46 7.35 12.75
C ARG A 50 4.38 7.35 11.68
N CYS A 51 4.77 7.33 10.41
CA CYS A 51 3.82 7.14 9.32
C CYS A 51 3.07 5.81 9.45
N SER A 52 3.69 4.78 10.05
CA SER A 52 3.10 3.47 10.35
C SER A 52 2.33 3.38 11.66
N ALA A 53 2.23 4.46 12.44
CA ALA A 53 1.56 4.41 13.74
C ALA A 53 0.08 4.05 13.60
N LEU A 54 -0.43 3.27 14.55
CA LEU A 54 -1.83 2.84 14.58
C LEU A 54 -2.74 4.04 14.85
N ARG A 55 -3.62 4.34 13.89
CA ARG A 55 -4.58 5.46 13.98
C ARG A 55 -5.95 4.99 14.43
N VAL A 56 -6.39 3.82 13.96
CA VAL A 56 -7.73 3.28 14.25
C VAL A 56 -7.66 1.79 14.64
N LEU A 57 -7.99 1.50 15.90
CA LEU A 57 -8.20 0.15 16.40
C LEU A 57 -9.66 -0.26 16.17
N CYS A 58 -9.88 -1.32 15.40
CA CYS A 58 -11.20 -1.85 15.08
C CYS A 58 -11.45 -3.12 15.88
N LEU A 59 -12.36 -3.08 16.85
CA LEU A 59 -12.61 -4.18 17.79
C LEU A 59 -13.94 -4.87 17.49
N GLN A 60 -13.93 -6.21 17.44
CA GLN A 60 -15.19 -6.95 17.41
C GLN A 60 -15.98 -6.67 18.69
N GLU A 61 -17.26 -6.34 18.51
CA GLU A 61 -18.19 -5.90 19.57
C GLU A 61 -18.12 -6.77 20.83
N ASP A 62 -18.11 -8.10 20.66
CA ASP A 62 -18.11 -9.08 21.76
C ASP A 62 -16.90 -9.00 22.71
N SER A 63 -15.77 -8.47 22.22
CA SER A 63 -14.51 -8.36 22.98
C SER A 63 -14.11 -6.92 23.29
N ALA A 64 -14.82 -5.94 22.72
CA ALA A 64 -14.38 -4.55 22.69
C ALA A 64 -14.19 -3.96 24.09
N ASP A 65 -15.16 -4.12 24.98
CA ASP A 65 -15.12 -3.50 26.31
C ASP A 65 -13.95 -4.02 27.15
N ARG A 66 -13.72 -5.33 27.16
CA ARG A 66 -12.58 -5.96 27.85
C ARG A 66 -11.24 -5.44 27.32
N VAL A 67 -11.11 -5.33 25.99
CA VAL A 67 -9.87 -4.84 25.36
C VAL A 67 -9.66 -3.35 25.69
N ILE A 68 -10.71 -2.53 25.61
CA ILE A 68 -10.64 -1.09 25.91
C ILE A 68 -10.29 -0.87 27.39
N GLU A 69 -10.86 -1.63 28.32
CA GLU A 69 -10.55 -1.52 29.75
C GLU A 69 -9.07 -1.81 30.02
N MET A 70 -8.56 -2.94 29.53
CA MET A 70 -7.16 -3.30 29.71
C MET A 70 -6.21 -2.30 29.01
N LEU A 71 -6.60 -1.80 27.83
CA LEU A 71 -5.85 -0.79 27.10
C LEU A 71 -5.76 0.52 27.89
N LYS A 72 -6.86 0.99 28.48
CA LYS A 72 -6.86 2.19 29.35
C LYS A 72 -5.95 1.99 30.56
N GLY A 73 -5.94 0.80 31.16
CA GLY A 73 -4.99 0.42 32.22
C GLY A 73 -3.53 0.49 31.76
N ALA A 74 -3.20 -0.12 30.62
CA ALA A 74 -1.84 -0.08 30.07
C ALA A 74 -1.40 1.34 29.68
N MET A 75 -2.32 2.17 29.16
CA MET A 75 -2.04 3.59 28.90
C MET A 75 -1.65 4.34 30.17
N ALA A 76 -2.27 4.04 31.31
CA ALA A 76 -2.00 4.70 32.58
C ALA A 76 -0.60 4.42 33.13
N GLU A 77 0.02 3.31 32.72
CA GLU A 77 1.38 2.93 33.15
C GLU A 77 2.48 3.61 32.32
N ASN A 78 2.16 4.19 31.15
CA ASN A 78 3.15 4.89 30.32
C ASN A 78 3.64 6.17 31.00
N ARG A 79 4.93 6.45 30.88
CA ARG A 79 5.59 7.66 31.37
C ARG A 79 5.85 8.64 30.23
N LEU A 80 5.26 9.83 30.34
CA LEU A 80 5.42 10.94 29.40
C LEU A 80 6.45 11.94 29.92
N GLY A 81 7.49 12.25 29.14
CA GLY A 81 8.50 13.24 29.52
C GLY A 81 9.74 13.30 28.64
N ASN A 82 10.85 13.84 29.17
CA ASN A 82 12.12 13.97 28.45
C ASN A 82 12.74 12.60 28.12
N PRO A 83 12.93 12.27 26.82
CA PRO A 83 13.45 10.97 26.38
C PRO A 83 14.91 10.70 26.75
N GLU A 84 15.64 11.65 27.34
CA GLU A 84 16.98 11.40 27.90
C GLU A 84 16.95 10.42 29.09
N ARG A 85 15.78 10.20 29.71
CA ARG A 85 15.61 9.25 30.81
C ARG A 85 15.12 7.92 30.28
N LEU A 86 15.82 6.84 30.63
CA LEU A 86 15.44 5.46 30.25
C LEU A 86 14.02 5.08 30.71
N SER A 87 13.52 5.68 31.78
CA SER A 87 12.18 5.42 32.31
C SER A 87 11.06 6.16 31.57
N VAL A 88 11.33 6.91 30.51
CA VAL A 88 10.31 7.59 29.71
C VAL A 88 9.92 6.72 28.52
N ASP A 89 8.62 6.45 28.41
CA ASP A 89 8.06 5.63 27.32
C ASP A 89 7.65 6.51 26.13
N ILE A 90 7.17 7.73 26.40
CA ILE A 90 6.61 8.64 25.39
C ILE A 90 7.27 10.01 25.51
N GLY A 91 7.87 10.46 24.40
CA GLY A 91 8.52 11.77 24.28
C GLY A 91 7.57 12.91 23.89
N PRO A 92 8.11 14.11 23.60
CA PRO A 92 7.33 15.23 23.08
C PRO A 92 6.93 15.02 21.61
N VAL A 93 5.92 15.76 21.17
CA VAL A 93 5.70 16.01 19.74
C VAL A 93 6.66 17.08 19.23
N ILE A 94 6.91 17.11 17.93
CA ILE A 94 8.05 17.82 17.33
C ILE A 94 8.06 19.33 17.61
N ASP A 95 6.90 19.98 17.57
CA ASP A 95 6.78 21.42 17.77
C ASP A 95 5.39 21.86 18.30
N ALA A 96 5.23 23.18 18.47
CA ALA A 96 4.02 23.78 19.01
C ALA A 96 2.85 23.74 18.02
N GLU A 97 3.11 23.76 16.71
CA GLU A 97 2.07 23.68 15.68
C GLU A 97 1.46 22.28 15.66
N ALA A 98 2.29 21.24 15.68
CA ALA A 98 1.87 19.86 15.82
C ALA A 98 1.04 19.67 17.09
N LYS A 99 1.54 20.13 18.25
CA LYS A 99 0.81 20.08 19.51
C LYS A 99 -0.57 20.73 19.40
N ALA A 100 -0.65 21.97 18.92
CA ALA A 100 -1.90 22.70 18.79
C ALA A 100 -2.87 22.01 17.82
N GLY A 101 -2.38 21.49 16.69
CA GLY A 101 -3.18 20.76 15.71
C GLY A 101 -3.78 19.47 16.28
N ILE A 102 -3.01 18.73 17.08
CA ILE A 102 -3.47 17.50 17.75
C ILE A 102 -4.47 17.84 18.85
N GLU A 103 -4.17 18.79 19.74
CA GLU A 103 -5.08 19.20 20.82
C GLU A 103 -6.40 19.76 20.27
N LYS A 104 -6.36 20.50 19.17
CA LYS A 104 -7.57 20.97 18.46
C LYS A 104 -8.43 19.81 17.97
N HIS A 105 -7.83 18.76 17.42
CA HIS A 105 -8.58 17.57 17.00
C HIS A 105 -9.23 16.86 18.19
N ILE A 106 -8.49 16.67 19.28
CA ILE A 106 -8.99 16.05 20.51
C ILE A 106 -10.18 16.84 21.05
N GLN A 107 -10.07 18.17 21.13
CA GLN A 107 -11.17 19.02 21.59
C GLN A 107 -12.38 18.95 20.65
N ALA A 108 -12.16 18.99 19.33
CA ALA A 108 -13.26 18.86 18.36
C ALA A 108 -14.02 17.52 18.50
N MET A 109 -13.34 16.43 18.84
CA MET A 109 -14.00 15.15 19.11
C MET A 109 -14.77 15.15 20.43
N ARG A 110 -14.25 15.80 21.48
CA ARG A 110 -15.03 16.04 22.73
C ARG A 110 -16.30 16.84 22.46
N ASP A 111 -16.18 17.91 21.67
CA ASP A 111 -17.31 18.80 21.34
C ASP A 111 -18.38 18.08 20.50
N LYS A 112 -17.98 17.07 19.71
CA LYS A 112 -18.89 16.14 19.03
C LYS A 112 -19.54 15.10 19.95
N GLY A 113 -19.21 15.09 21.24
CA GLY A 113 -19.74 14.13 22.21
C GLY A 113 -19.04 12.77 22.20
N ARG A 114 -17.88 12.64 21.55
CA ARG A 114 -17.10 11.38 21.56
C ARG A 114 -16.45 11.17 22.92
N THR A 115 -16.36 9.90 23.34
CA THR A 115 -15.65 9.52 24.57
C THR A 115 -14.16 9.72 24.35
N VAL A 116 -13.53 10.57 25.18
CA VAL A 116 -12.09 10.85 25.13
C VAL A 116 -11.45 10.47 26.47
N TYR A 117 -10.48 9.57 26.41
CA TYR A 117 -9.69 9.14 27.56
C TYR A 117 -8.23 9.57 27.38
N GLN A 118 -7.66 10.23 28.38
CA GLN A 118 -6.28 10.73 28.37
C GLN A 118 -5.61 10.43 29.69
N VAL A 119 -4.46 9.74 29.65
CA VAL A 119 -3.72 9.37 30.85
C VAL A 119 -2.26 9.08 30.50
N ALA A 120 -1.37 9.40 31.43
CA ALA A 120 0.00 8.91 31.54
C ALA A 120 0.54 9.33 32.90
N ILE A 121 1.60 8.67 33.37
CA ILE A 121 2.43 9.16 34.46
C ILE A 121 3.27 10.32 33.91
N ALA A 122 3.07 11.53 34.43
CA ALA A 122 3.78 12.72 33.95
C ALA A 122 4.04 13.75 35.04
N ASP A 123 5.15 14.49 34.92
CA ASP A 123 5.43 15.67 35.74
C ASP A 123 4.85 16.92 35.08
N SER A 124 3.83 17.51 35.70
CA SER A 124 3.15 18.71 35.18
C SER A 124 4.07 19.92 34.97
N ALA A 125 5.14 20.08 35.75
CA ALA A 125 6.09 21.17 35.58
C ALA A 125 6.99 20.92 34.36
N GLU A 126 7.29 19.66 34.07
CA GLU A 126 8.02 19.27 32.88
C GLU A 126 7.20 19.43 31.61
N LEU A 127 5.93 19.01 31.62
CA LEU A 127 5.05 19.12 30.45
C LEU A 127 4.86 20.58 29.99
N LYS A 128 4.97 21.55 30.90
CA LYS A 128 4.90 23.00 30.60
C LYS A 128 6.15 23.53 29.89
N ARG A 129 7.28 22.83 29.98
CA ARG A 129 8.58 23.25 29.40
C ARG A 129 8.84 22.69 28.00
N GLY A 130 7.91 21.92 27.45
CA GLY A 130 8.04 21.34 26.10
C GLY A 130 6.69 21.12 25.41
N THR A 131 6.74 20.53 24.24
CA THR A 131 5.59 20.27 23.37
C THR A 131 5.10 18.85 23.58
N TYR A 132 4.44 18.60 24.70
CA TYR A 132 3.88 17.29 25.02
C TYR A 132 2.38 17.23 24.76
N VAL A 133 1.90 16.08 24.27
CA VAL A 133 0.49 15.73 24.14
C VAL A 133 0.26 14.45 24.94
N MET A 134 -0.77 14.45 25.80
CA MET A 134 -1.13 13.28 26.58
C MET A 134 -1.60 12.15 25.63
N PRO A 135 -1.14 10.89 25.81
CA PRO A 135 -1.66 9.75 25.07
C PRO A 135 -3.18 9.68 25.18
N THR A 136 -3.85 9.61 24.04
CA THR A 136 -5.29 9.82 23.95
C THR A 136 -5.96 8.64 23.24
N LEU A 137 -7.06 8.16 23.81
CA LEU A 137 -7.97 7.21 23.18
C LEU A 137 -9.31 7.89 22.93
N ILE A 138 -9.82 7.81 21.70
CA ILE A 138 -11.10 8.39 21.28
C ILE A 138 -11.99 7.27 20.72
N GLU A 139 -13.17 7.08 21.27
CA GLU A 139 -14.14 6.11 20.73
C GLU A 139 -15.00 6.79 19.65
N LEU A 140 -15.00 6.24 18.44
CA LEU A 140 -15.76 6.69 17.27
C LEU A 140 -16.97 5.77 17.04
N GLU A 141 -18.01 6.28 16.38
CA GLU A 141 -19.14 5.49 15.86
C GLU A 141 -18.73 4.64 14.66
N SER A 142 -17.90 5.20 13.76
CA SER A 142 -17.49 4.53 12.53
C SER A 142 -16.12 4.99 12.05
N PHE A 143 -15.50 4.19 11.19
CA PHE A 143 -14.16 4.46 10.67
C PHE A 143 -14.07 5.77 9.85
N ASP A 144 -15.12 6.05 9.08
CA ASP A 144 -15.22 7.20 8.19
C ASP A 144 -15.40 8.55 8.91
N GLU A 145 -15.58 8.57 10.23
CA GLU A 145 -15.52 9.83 10.99
C GLU A 145 -14.14 10.50 10.94
N LEU A 146 -13.08 9.72 10.72
CA LEU A 146 -11.73 10.21 10.59
C LEU A 146 -11.42 10.52 9.12
N GLN A 147 -11.44 11.80 8.79
CA GLN A 147 -11.30 12.30 7.41
C GLN A 147 -9.86 12.60 6.99
N ARG A 148 -8.93 12.66 7.95
CA ARG A 148 -7.52 12.98 7.73
C ARG A 148 -6.65 12.35 8.80
N GLU A 149 -5.38 12.14 8.47
CA GLU A 149 -4.39 11.69 9.45
C GLU A 149 -4.19 12.72 10.58
N ILE A 150 -4.08 12.21 11.81
CA ILE A 150 -3.67 12.94 13.00
C ILE A 150 -2.32 12.39 13.45
N PHE A 151 -1.25 13.13 13.17
CA PHE A 151 0.12 12.71 13.37
C PHE A 151 0.59 12.96 14.82
N GLY A 152 0.07 12.17 15.76
CA GLY A 152 0.36 12.30 17.19
C GLY A 152 -0.13 11.10 18.01
N PRO A 153 -0.03 11.15 19.35
CA PRO A 153 -0.34 10.01 20.23
C PRO A 153 -1.86 9.91 20.47
N VAL A 154 -2.64 9.80 19.39
CA VAL A 154 -4.11 9.73 19.40
C VAL A 154 -4.55 8.44 18.71
N LEU A 155 -5.05 7.50 19.49
CA LEU A 155 -5.67 6.28 19.03
C LEU A 155 -7.18 6.47 18.94
N HIS A 156 -7.77 6.11 17.80
CA HIS A 156 -9.22 6.03 17.65
C HIS A 156 -9.65 4.57 17.79
N VAL A 157 -10.83 4.32 18.36
CA VAL A 157 -11.40 2.97 18.52
C VAL A 157 -12.76 2.93 17.87
N VAL A 158 -12.98 1.95 17.00
CA VAL A 158 -14.27 1.66 16.36
C VAL A 158 -14.68 0.25 16.74
N ARG A 159 -15.97 0.04 17.05
CA ARG A 159 -16.55 -1.29 17.26
C ARG A 159 -17.17 -1.78 15.95
N TYR A 160 -17.07 -3.08 15.68
CA TYR A 160 -17.74 -3.69 14.52
C TYR A 160 -18.35 -5.04 14.88
N LYS A 161 -19.43 -5.43 14.20
CA LYS A 161 -20.01 -6.78 14.31
C LYS A 161 -19.24 -7.74 13.41
N ARG A 162 -19.04 -8.99 13.84
CA ARG A 162 -18.28 -9.99 13.05
C ARG A 162 -18.76 -10.15 11.61
N LYS A 163 -20.08 -10.07 11.39
CA LYS A 163 -20.72 -10.16 10.06
C LYS A 163 -20.42 -8.95 9.15
N GLU A 164 -20.07 -7.82 9.74
CA GLU A 164 -19.76 -6.54 9.06
C GLU A 164 -18.26 -6.38 8.79
N LEU A 165 -17.43 -7.41 9.01
CA LEU A 165 -16.00 -7.35 8.69
C LEU A 165 -15.72 -6.92 7.23
N GLY A 166 -16.54 -7.36 6.28
CA GLY A 166 -16.40 -6.93 4.88
C GLY A 166 -16.60 -5.42 4.72
N LEU A 167 -17.69 -4.90 5.29
CA LEU A 167 -17.99 -3.46 5.29
C LEU A 167 -16.87 -2.64 5.96
N LEU A 168 -16.30 -3.15 7.05
CA LEU A 168 -15.18 -2.48 7.72
C LEU A 168 -13.94 -2.41 6.82
N ILE A 169 -13.60 -3.49 6.11
CA ILE A 169 -12.49 -3.50 5.15
C ILE A 169 -12.76 -2.49 4.03
N ASP A 170 -13.99 -2.42 3.52
CA ASP A 170 -14.38 -1.44 2.50
C ASP A 170 -14.20 0.00 3.01
N GLN A 171 -14.59 0.28 4.26
CA GLN A 171 -14.38 1.60 4.89
C GLN A 171 -12.90 1.95 5.05
N ILE A 172 -12.06 0.99 5.44
CA ILE A 172 -10.61 1.19 5.55
C ILE A 172 -10.03 1.56 4.19
N ASN A 173 -10.35 0.78 3.15
CA ASN A 173 -9.89 1.02 1.78
C ASN A 173 -10.41 2.36 1.23
N ALA A 174 -11.65 2.74 1.57
CA ALA A 174 -12.27 3.99 1.12
C ALA A 174 -11.61 5.26 1.69
N SER A 175 -10.77 5.14 2.74
CA SER A 175 -9.94 6.27 3.20
C SER A 175 -8.94 6.75 2.15
N GLY A 176 -8.66 5.93 1.14
CA GLY A 176 -7.69 6.19 0.09
C GLY A 176 -6.24 5.99 0.54
N TYR A 177 -5.97 5.83 1.84
CA TYR A 177 -4.67 5.45 2.37
C TYR A 177 -4.47 3.92 2.29
N GLY A 178 -3.21 3.49 2.30
CA GLY A 178 -2.86 2.08 2.20
C GLY A 178 -1.43 1.80 2.63
N LEU A 179 -1.03 2.26 3.82
CA LEU A 179 0.34 2.09 4.33
C LEU A 179 0.50 0.84 5.19
N THR A 180 0.08 0.87 6.46
CA THR A 180 0.13 -0.30 7.36
C THR A 180 -1.26 -0.77 7.80
N LEU A 181 -1.41 -2.09 7.96
CA LEU A 181 -2.59 -2.72 8.54
C LEU A 181 -2.19 -3.86 9.50
N GLY A 182 -2.80 -3.89 10.67
CA GLY A 182 -2.68 -5.00 11.62
C GLY A 182 -3.92 -5.90 11.62
N VAL A 183 -3.73 -7.19 11.86
CA VAL A 183 -4.82 -8.13 12.15
C VAL A 183 -4.44 -8.98 13.35
N HIS A 184 -5.25 -8.97 14.39
CA HIS A 184 -5.17 -9.93 15.49
C HIS A 184 -6.35 -10.90 15.44
N THR A 185 -6.03 -12.16 15.16
CA THR A 185 -6.97 -13.27 15.08
C THR A 185 -6.21 -14.60 15.09
N ARG A 186 -6.84 -15.65 15.61
CA ARG A 186 -6.36 -17.04 15.55
C ARG A 186 -7.07 -17.85 14.45
N ILE A 187 -7.91 -17.20 13.64
CA ILE A 187 -8.75 -17.85 12.63
C ILE A 187 -8.17 -17.58 11.24
N ASP A 188 -7.63 -18.62 10.59
CA ASP A 188 -7.02 -18.52 9.26
C ASP A 188 -7.97 -17.93 8.20
N GLU A 189 -9.26 -18.26 8.27
CA GLU A 189 -10.28 -17.70 7.38
C GLU A 189 -10.41 -16.18 7.55
N THR A 190 -10.33 -15.66 8.78
CA THR A 190 -10.32 -14.21 9.03
C THR A 190 -9.06 -13.57 8.45
N ILE A 191 -7.89 -14.19 8.66
CA ILE A 191 -6.60 -13.71 8.13
C ILE A 191 -6.66 -13.60 6.61
N ALA A 192 -7.04 -14.69 5.94
CA ALA A 192 -7.16 -14.73 4.48
C ALA A 192 -8.15 -13.68 3.98
N LYS A 193 -9.35 -13.60 4.57
CA LYS A 193 -10.35 -12.61 4.20
C LYS A 193 -9.83 -11.17 4.29
N VAL A 194 -9.07 -10.82 5.33
CA VAL A 194 -8.51 -9.47 5.44
C VAL A 194 -7.40 -9.25 4.41
N ILE A 195 -6.43 -10.16 4.32
CA ILE A 195 -5.29 -10.03 3.40
C ILE A 195 -5.72 -9.92 1.94
N ASP A 196 -6.72 -10.71 1.54
CA ASP A 196 -7.20 -10.76 0.15
C ASP A 196 -8.01 -9.53 -0.27
N ASN A 197 -8.55 -8.76 0.68
CA ASN A 197 -9.48 -7.66 0.39
C ASN A 197 -8.97 -6.28 0.83
N VAL A 198 -7.92 -6.20 1.64
CA VAL A 198 -7.36 -4.91 2.07
C VAL A 198 -6.42 -4.31 1.02
N ASN A 199 -6.44 -2.99 0.93
CA ASN A 199 -5.48 -2.20 0.17
C ASN A 199 -4.46 -1.56 1.12
N ALA A 200 -3.39 -2.31 1.43
CA ALA A 200 -2.29 -1.83 2.25
C ALA A 200 -0.96 -2.42 1.78
N GLY A 201 0.08 -1.58 1.74
CA GLY A 201 1.42 -2.01 1.35
C GLY A 201 2.10 -2.92 2.38
N ASN A 202 1.83 -2.76 3.68
CA ASN A 202 2.43 -3.56 4.74
C ASN A 202 1.34 -4.12 5.67
N VAL A 203 1.17 -5.44 5.69
CA VAL A 203 0.20 -6.13 6.56
C VAL A 203 0.94 -6.93 7.62
N TYR A 204 0.45 -6.84 8.86
CA TYR A 204 1.03 -7.50 10.02
C TYR A 204 -0.01 -8.34 10.74
N VAL A 205 0.31 -9.61 11.02
CA VAL A 205 -0.62 -10.56 11.65
C VAL A 205 -0.10 -10.98 13.02
N ASN A 206 -0.92 -10.76 14.04
CA ASN A 206 -0.67 -11.07 15.45
C ASN A 206 0.61 -10.44 16.01
N ARG A 207 0.84 -9.17 15.68
CA ARG A 207 1.98 -8.35 16.12
C ARG A 207 1.69 -6.86 15.89
N ASN A 208 2.54 -6.00 16.44
CA ASN A 208 2.56 -4.57 16.12
C ASN A 208 2.73 -4.26 14.62
N ILE A 209 2.35 -3.04 14.23
CA ILE A 209 2.35 -2.59 12.81
C ILE A 209 3.44 -1.55 12.51
N VAL A 210 4.41 -1.39 13.42
CA VAL A 210 5.50 -0.42 13.35
C VAL A 210 6.86 -1.14 13.28
N GLY A 211 7.93 -0.40 12.98
CA GLY A 211 9.29 -0.95 13.02
C GLY A 211 9.62 -1.92 11.88
N ALA A 212 9.14 -1.64 10.67
CA ALA A 212 9.50 -2.40 9.48
C ALA A 212 11.03 -2.49 9.30
N VAL A 213 11.53 -3.70 9.05
CA VAL A 213 12.96 -3.99 8.93
C VAL A 213 13.33 -4.08 7.45
N VAL A 214 14.38 -3.35 7.07
CA VAL A 214 14.92 -3.32 5.70
C VAL A 214 15.24 -4.73 5.21
N GLY A 215 14.76 -5.08 4.01
CA GLY A 215 14.98 -6.40 3.40
C GLY A 215 14.12 -7.54 3.99
N VAL A 216 13.38 -7.31 5.07
CA VAL A 216 12.49 -8.31 5.69
C VAL A 216 11.02 -7.90 5.52
N GLN A 217 10.70 -6.64 5.80
CA GLN A 217 9.42 -6.02 5.44
C GLN A 217 9.69 -4.74 4.65
N PRO A 218 10.02 -4.84 3.34
CA PRO A 218 10.07 -3.66 2.47
C PRO A 218 8.89 -2.73 2.74
N PHE A 219 9.18 -1.44 2.92
CA PHE A 219 8.23 -0.50 3.51
C PHE A 219 7.77 0.56 2.49
N GLY A 220 6.47 0.78 2.44
CA GLY A 220 5.84 1.76 1.57
C GLY A 220 4.39 1.39 1.28
N GLY A 221 3.57 2.37 0.94
CA GLY A 221 2.13 2.21 0.79
C GLY A 221 1.63 2.26 -0.65
N GLU A 222 0.30 2.26 -0.78
CA GLU A 222 -0.42 2.51 -2.03
C GLU A 222 -1.46 3.62 -1.85
N GLY A 223 -2.04 4.11 -2.96
CA GLY A 223 -3.00 5.21 -2.94
C GLY A 223 -2.39 6.52 -2.41
N LEU A 224 -3.07 7.14 -1.44
CA LEU A 224 -2.63 8.36 -0.76
C LEU A 224 -1.37 8.19 0.09
N SER A 225 -0.92 6.94 0.31
CA SER A 225 0.24 6.63 1.15
C SER A 225 1.56 6.58 0.40
N GLY A 226 1.54 6.54 -0.93
CA GLY A 226 2.76 6.77 -1.69
C GLY A 226 2.72 6.27 -3.12
N THR A 227 3.77 6.65 -3.85
CA THR A 227 3.96 6.23 -5.24
C THR A 227 4.63 4.86 -5.36
N GLY A 228 5.36 4.44 -4.31
CA GLY A 228 6.39 3.42 -4.41
C GLY A 228 7.55 3.85 -5.35
N PRO A 229 8.50 2.94 -5.61
CA PRO A 229 8.65 1.60 -5.03
C PRO A 229 8.99 1.62 -3.54
N LYS A 230 8.83 0.49 -2.84
CA LYS A 230 9.08 0.37 -1.40
C LYS A 230 10.53 0.63 -1.04
N ALA A 231 10.74 1.47 -0.02
CA ALA A 231 12.04 1.65 0.60
C ALA A 231 12.51 0.33 1.24
N GLY A 232 13.81 0.03 1.10
CA GLY A 232 14.38 -1.24 1.55
C GLY A 232 13.88 -2.47 0.78
N GLY A 233 13.16 -2.27 -0.33
CA GLY A 233 12.74 -3.30 -1.27
C GLY A 233 13.65 -3.43 -2.48
N PRO A 234 13.50 -4.51 -3.26
CA PRO A 234 14.35 -4.83 -4.40
C PRO A 234 14.15 -3.88 -5.59
N LEU A 235 13.00 -3.20 -5.68
CA LEU A 235 12.70 -2.32 -6.81
C LEU A 235 13.25 -0.89 -6.65
N TYR A 236 13.64 -0.51 -5.43
CA TYR A 236 13.91 0.89 -5.08
C TYR A 236 15.01 1.53 -5.94
N LEU A 237 16.15 0.85 -6.06
CA LEU A 237 17.31 1.39 -6.78
C LEU A 237 17.04 1.55 -8.28
N TYR A 238 16.21 0.69 -8.88
CA TYR A 238 15.90 0.76 -10.31
C TYR A 238 15.14 2.03 -10.70
N ARG A 239 14.39 2.62 -9.75
CA ARG A 239 13.71 3.90 -9.98
C ARG A 239 14.67 5.09 -10.04
N LEU A 240 15.90 4.93 -9.52
CA LEU A 240 16.94 5.96 -9.47
C LEU A 240 17.92 5.87 -10.64
N LEU A 241 17.80 4.86 -11.51
CA LEU A 241 18.63 4.70 -12.69
C LEU A 241 17.98 5.35 -13.92
N SER A 242 18.77 6.11 -14.69
CA SER A 242 18.34 6.62 -16.01
C SER A 242 18.21 5.50 -17.04
N THR A 243 19.02 4.45 -16.90
CA THR A 243 19.03 3.26 -17.75
C THR A 243 19.21 2.02 -16.89
N ARG A 244 18.42 0.97 -17.13
CA ARG A 244 18.53 -0.33 -16.48
C ARG A 244 18.43 -1.46 -17.51
N PRO A 245 19.07 -2.63 -17.26
CA PRO A 245 18.77 -3.84 -18.03
C PRO A 245 17.27 -4.18 -17.95
N GLN A 246 16.71 -4.72 -19.02
CA GLN A 246 15.29 -5.11 -19.05
C GLN A 246 14.98 -6.21 -18.03
N ASP A 247 15.89 -7.17 -17.89
CA ASP A 247 15.82 -8.31 -16.96
C ASP A 247 16.35 -8.00 -15.54
N ALA A 248 16.58 -6.73 -15.21
CA ALA A 248 17.23 -6.35 -13.96
C ALA A 248 16.46 -6.84 -12.71
N ILE A 249 15.14 -6.78 -12.76
CA ILE A 249 14.28 -7.16 -11.63
C ILE A 249 14.28 -8.67 -11.45
N GLU A 250 14.13 -9.43 -12.53
CA GLU A 250 14.23 -10.88 -12.50
C GLU A 250 15.57 -11.31 -11.88
N LYS A 251 16.67 -10.71 -12.33
CA LYS A 251 18.03 -10.94 -11.78
C LYS A 251 18.15 -10.64 -10.28
N SER A 252 17.34 -9.73 -9.73
CA SER A 252 17.33 -9.45 -8.29
C SER A 252 16.85 -10.65 -7.47
N PHE A 253 15.99 -11.49 -8.07
CA PHE A 253 15.33 -12.58 -7.39
C PHE A 253 15.94 -13.95 -7.71
N VAL A 254 16.78 -14.10 -8.75
CA VAL A 254 17.39 -15.39 -9.13
C VAL A 254 18.01 -16.11 -7.93
N ARG A 255 18.77 -15.40 -7.08
CA ARG A 255 19.42 -16.00 -5.92
C ARG A 255 18.42 -16.41 -4.84
N SER A 256 17.40 -15.60 -4.56
CA SER A 256 16.39 -15.94 -3.54
C SER A 256 15.52 -17.11 -4.01
N ASP A 257 15.13 -17.10 -5.28
CA ASP A 257 14.22 -18.08 -5.87
C ASP A 257 14.88 -19.45 -6.00
N ALA A 258 16.21 -19.48 -6.14
CA ALA A 258 16.99 -20.72 -6.08
C ALA A 258 17.07 -21.33 -4.65
N LEU A 259 16.92 -20.51 -3.60
CA LEU A 259 16.92 -20.97 -2.22
C LEU A 259 15.53 -21.40 -1.75
N SER A 260 14.49 -20.69 -2.19
CA SER A 260 13.10 -20.99 -1.88
C SER A 260 12.24 -20.66 -3.08
N ALA A 261 11.56 -21.69 -3.62
CA ALA A 261 10.72 -21.53 -4.79
C ALA A 261 9.58 -20.53 -4.51
N PRO A 262 9.38 -19.53 -5.39
CA PRO A 262 8.29 -18.57 -5.22
C PRO A 262 6.93 -19.21 -5.54
N ASP A 263 5.87 -18.61 -5.00
CA ASP A 263 4.50 -18.94 -5.37
C ASP A 263 4.09 -18.14 -6.63
N THR A 264 3.73 -18.86 -7.70
CA THR A 264 3.39 -18.31 -9.01
C THR A 264 1.93 -18.53 -9.41
N ARG A 265 1.08 -19.08 -8.53
CA ARG A 265 -0.30 -19.44 -8.90
C ARG A 265 -1.10 -18.24 -9.42
N LEU A 266 -0.93 -17.07 -8.80
CA LEU A 266 -1.60 -15.85 -9.24
C LEU A 266 -1.09 -15.37 -10.61
N ARG A 267 0.22 -15.47 -10.88
CA ARG A 267 0.81 -15.14 -12.20
C ARG A 267 0.16 -15.94 -13.34
N GLU A 268 -0.10 -17.22 -13.14
CA GLU A 268 -0.75 -18.08 -14.15
C GLU A 268 -2.16 -17.59 -14.49
N VAL A 269 -2.92 -17.14 -13.49
CA VAL A 269 -4.25 -16.58 -13.68
C VAL A 269 -4.18 -15.23 -14.38
N LEU A 270 -3.29 -14.34 -13.93
CA LEU A 270 -3.13 -12.98 -14.46
C LEU A 270 -2.63 -12.96 -15.91
N GLY A 271 -1.84 -13.96 -16.34
CA GLY A 271 -1.26 -14.03 -17.68
C GLY A 271 -2.21 -14.44 -18.80
N LYS A 272 -3.42 -14.95 -18.50
CA LYS A 272 -4.37 -15.45 -19.51
C LYS A 272 -4.74 -14.41 -20.59
N PRO A 273 -5.05 -13.15 -20.26
CA PRO A 273 -5.36 -12.14 -21.28
C PRO A 273 -4.17 -11.84 -22.20
N LEU A 274 -2.93 -11.83 -21.68
CA LEU A 274 -1.74 -11.65 -22.52
C LEU A 274 -1.56 -12.84 -23.47
N GLN A 275 -1.80 -14.07 -23.02
CA GLN A 275 -1.76 -15.26 -23.89
C GLN A 275 -2.81 -15.17 -25.00
N ALA A 276 -4.01 -14.65 -24.71
CA ALA A 276 -5.04 -14.41 -25.71
C ALA A 276 -4.62 -13.33 -26.73
N LEU A 277 -4.01 -12.23 -26.28
CA LEU A 277 -3.45 -11.19 -27.16
C LEU A 277 -2.35 -11.76 -28.05
N LYS A 278 -1.44 -12.56 -27.49
CA LYS A 278 -0.37 -13.24 -28.21
C LYS A 278 -0.92 -14.14 -29.32
N ALA A 279 -1.89 -14.99 -29.01
CA ALA A 279 -2.52 -15.88 -30.00
C ALA A 279 -3.25 -15.10 -31.11
N TRP A 280 -3.88 -13.99 -30.76
CA TRP A 280 -4.49 -13.08 -31.73
C TRP A 280 -3.44 -12.43 -32.64
N ALA A 281 -2.33 -11.95 -32.07
CA ALA A 281 -1.23 -11.35 -32.83
C ALA A 281 -0.66 -12.34 -33.86
N ALA A 282 -0.39 -13.58 -33.44
CA ALA A 282 0.07 -14.65 -34.33
C ALA A 282 -0.94 -14.95 -35.47
N SER A 283 -2.24 -15.02 -35.14
CA SER A 283 -3.30 -15.28 -36.12
C SER A 283 -3.49 -14.15 -37.14
N ASN A 284 -3.15 -12.92 -36.75
CA ASN A 284 -3.23 -11.73 -37.61
C ASN A 284 -1.86 -11.35 -38.22
N GLN A 285 -0.87 -12.24 -38.18
CA GLN A 285 0.47 -12.03 -38.75
C GLN A 285 1.22 -10.82 -38.16
N GLN A 286 0.94 -10.46 -36.90
CA GLN A 286 1.66 -9.42 -36.16
C GLN A 286 2.82 -10.03 -35.37
N SER A 287 3.89 -10.41 -36.08
CA SER A 287 5.07 -11.09 -35.49
C SER A 287 5.72 -10.28 -34.37
N ASP A 288 5.79 -8.95 -34.53
CA ASP A 288 6.46 -8.08 -33.57
C ASP A 288 5.68 -8.01 -32.25
N LEU A 289 4.34 -7.96 -32.32
CA LEU A 289 3.48 -7.99 -31.14
C LEU A 289 3.50 -9.36 -30.44
N ASP A 290 3.55 -10.47 -31.19
CA ASP A 290 3.68 -11.82 -30.64
C ASP A 290 5.01 -11.99 -29.86
N ALA A 291 6.12 -11.56 -30.47
CA ALA A 291 7.43 -11.54 -29.84
C ALA A 291 7.42 -10.66 -28.58
N LEU A 292 6.81 -9.48 -28.66
CA LEU A 292 6.71 -8.55 -27.53
C LEU A 292 5.88 -9.11 -26.38
N CYS A 293 4.76 -9.77 -26.66
CA CYS A 293 3.97 -10.45 -25.64
C CYS A 293 4.79 -11.53 -24.92
N SER A 294 5.60 -12.29 -25.66
CA SER A 294 6.47 -13.32 -25.07
C SER A 294 7.54 -12.69 -24.18
N GLN A 295 8.20 -11.63 -24.66
CA GLN A 295 9.21 -10.89 -23.90
C GLN A 295 8.64 -10.32 -22.60
N TYR A 296 7.49 -9.64 -22.65
CA TYR A 296 6.89 -9.08 -21.43
C TYR A 296 6.39 -10.16 -20.47
N ALA A 297 5.89 -11.29 -20.98
CA ALA A 297 5.50 -12.41 -20.13
C ALA A 297 6.69 -12.96 -19.33
N GLU A 298 7.86 -13.06 -19.95
CA GLU A 298 9.11 -13.51 -19.31
C GLU A 298 9.59 -12.49 -18.27
N GLN A 299 9.61 -11.20 -18.62
CA GLN A 299 10.10 -10.11 -17.77
C GLN A 299 9.19 -9.79 -16.57
N SER A 300 7.89 -10.01 -16.70
CA SER A 300 6.92 -9.69 -15.66
C SER A 300 7.14 -10.50 -14.37
N GLN A 301 7.24 -9.79 -13.25
CA GLN A 301 7.32 -10.37 -11.91
C GLN A 301 5.98 -10.26 -11.14
N SER A 302 4.92 -9.80 -11.80
CA SER A 302 3.61 -9.63 -11.20
C SER A 302 2.92 -10.96 -10.93
N GLY A 303 2.17 -11.03 -9.83
CA GLY A 303 1.50 -12.25 -9.37
C GLY A 303 2.43 -13.28 -8.73
N ILE A 304 3.67 -12.88 -8.38
CA ILE A 304 4.66 -13.74 -7.74
C ILE A 304 4.80 -13.35 -6.27
N THR A 305 4.68 -14.32 -5.36
CA THR A 305 4.93 -14.14 -3.92
C THR A 305 6.18 -14.90 -3.49
N ARG A 306 7.05 -14.23 -2.74
CA ARG A 306 8.31 -14.76 -2.22
C ARG A 306 8.31 -14.74 -0.72
N GLN A 307 8.93 -15.76 -0.11
CA GLN A 307 9.26 -15.71 1.30
C GLN A 307 10.58 -14.96 1.48
N LEU A 308 10.61 -13.99 2.38
CA LEU A 308 11.82 -13.25 2.73
C LEU A 308 12.49 -13.89 3.94
N ALA A 309 13.83 -13.87 3.95
CA ALA A 309 14.61 -14.29 5.10
C ALA A 309 14.33 -13.34 6.28
N GLY A 310 14.12 -13.90 7.47
CA GLY A 310 13.75 -13.15 8.66
C GLY A 310 14.04 -13.92 9.94
N PRO A 311 13.69 -13.37 11.10
CA PRO A 311 13.90 -14.02 12.39
C PRO A 311 13.05 -15.29 12.52
N THR A 312 13.47 -16.21 13.38
CA THR A 312 12.62 -17.34 13.78
C THR A 312 11.38 -16.84 14.52
N GLY A 313 10.27 -17.58 14.43
CA GLY A 313 9.00 -17.17 15.02
C GLY A 313 8.23 -16.18 14.15
N GLU A 314 8.78 -15.80 12.99
CA GLU A 314 8.16 -14.90 12.04
C GLU A 314 8.20 -15.47 10.63
N ARG A 315 7.11 -15.29 9.88
CA ARG A 315 7.07 -15.57 8.45
C ARG A 315 6.84 -14.26 7.70
N ASN A 316 7.80 -13.90 6.85
CA ASN A 316 7.72 -12.71 6.02
C ASN A 316 7.55 -13.09 4.56
N SER A 317 6.58 -12.49 3.91
CA SER A 317 6.29 -12.69 2.50
C SER A 317 6.22 -11.34 1.78
N TYR A 318 6.63 -11.35 0.52
CA TYR A 318 6.66 -10.19 -0.34
C TYR A 318 6.05 -10.57 -1.69
N ALA A 319 4.99 -9.87 -2.06
CA ALA A 319 4.26 -10.07 -3.30
C ALA A 319 4.39 -8.84 -4.21
N ILE A 320 4.55 -9.09 -5.51
CA ILE A 320 4.42 -8.06 -6.54
C ILE A 320 3.07 -8.29 -7.21
N LEU A 321 2.22 -7.26 -7.22
CA LEU A 321 0.85 -7.33 -7.72
C LEU A 321 0.60 -6.23 -8.77
N PRO A 322 -0.34 -6.41 -9.70
CA PRO A 322 -0.67 -5.37 -10.66
C PRO A 322 -1.21 -4.12 -9.96
N ARG A 323 -0.89 -2.94 -10.49
CA ARG A 323 -1.79 -1.79 -10.36
C ARG A 323 -3.10 -2.11 -11.06
N GLU A 324 -4.23 -1.60 -10.59
CA GLU A 324 -5.52 -2.04 -11.11
C GLU A 324 -5.79 -1.50 -12.52
N HIS A 325 -5.50 -0.21 -12.71
CA HIS A 325 -5.86 0.52 -13.92
C HIS A 325 -4.70 1.37 -14.45
N VAL A 326 -4.38 1.19 -15.73
CA VAL A 326 -3.31 1.94 -16.42
C VAL A 326 -3.93 2.74 -17.57
N LEU A 327 -3.80 4.06 -17.53
CA LEU A 327 -4.18 4.93 -18.63
C LEU A 327 -3.18 4.79 -19.78
N CYS A 328 -3.69 4.45 -20.96
CA CYS A 328 -2.90 4.26 -22.17
C CYS A 328 -3.23 5.38 -23.17
N LEU A 329 -2.23 6.20 -23.49
CA LEU A 329 -2.34 7.32 -24.42
C LEU A 329 -1.35 7.08 -25.57
N ALA A 330 -1.89 6.95 -26.78
CA ALA A 330 -1.13 6.79 -28.01
C ALA A 330 -1.98 7.27 -29.20
N ASP A 331 -1.32 7.82 -30.21
CA ASP A 331 -1.98 8.39 -31.40
C ASP A 331 -2.11 7.38 -32.56
N ASP A 332 -1.60 6.16 -32.39
CA ASP A 332 -1.68 5.07 -33.38
C ASP A 332 -1.99 3.70 -32.75
N GLU A 333 -2.40 2.76 -33.59
CA GLU A 333 -2.81 1.40 -33.19
C GLU A 333 -1.64 0.55 -32.65
N ASN A 334 -0.44 0.71 -33.23
CA ASN A 334 0.71 -0.11 -32.87
C ASN A 334 1.19 0.21 -31.45
N ASP A 335 1.32 1.50 -31.13
CA ASP A 335 1.75 1.96 -29.82
C ASP A 335 0.71 1.67 -28.73
N LEU A 336 -0.57 1.70 -29.08
CA LEU A 336 -1.65 1.29 -28.19
C LEU A 336 -1.60 -0.22 -27.91
N LEU A 337 -1.24 -1.05 -28.90
CA LEU A 337 -1.02 -2.50 -28.72
C LEU A 337 0.24 -2.80 -27.89
N ILE A 338 1.33 -2.03 -28.04
CA ILE A 338 2.53 -2.13 -27.19
C ILE A 338 2.16 -1.85 -25.72
N GLN A 339 1.44 -0.75 -25.46
CA GLN A 339 0.98 -0.41 -24.11
C GLN A 339 0.07 -1.51 -23.54
N LEU A 340 -0.87 -2.01 -24.35
CA LEU A 340 -1.76 -3.09 -23.94
C LEU A 340 -0.99 -4.35 -23.55
N ALA A 341 -0.02 -4.79 -24.36
CA ALA A 341 0.80 -5.95 -24.05
C ALA A 341 1.51 -5.80 -22.70
N ALA A 342 2.08 -4.62 -22.41
CA ALA A 342 2.73 -4.34 -21.13
C ALA A 342 1.75 -4.37 -19.95
N VAL A 343 0.57 -3.76 -20.12
CA VAL A 343 -0.51 -3.74 -19.10
C VAL A 343 -1.02 -5.15 -18.80
N LEU A 344 -1.26 -5.96 -19.83
CA LEU A 344 -1.71 -7.34 -19.65
C LEU A 344 -0.61 -8.24 -19.07
N ALA A 345 0.67 -7.97 -19.36
CA ALA A 345 1.78 -8.74 -18.83
C ALA A 345 1.92 -8.65 -17.32
N VAL A 346 1.59 -7.50 -16.73
CA VAL A 346 1.54 -7.35 -15.27
C VAL A 346 0.19 -7.77 -14.70
N GLY A 347 -0.84 -7.98 -15.53
CA GLY A 347 -2.19 -8.39 -15.10
C GLY A 347 -3.15 -7.24 -14.80
N SER A 348 -2.77 -6.01 -15.15
CA SER A 348 -3.58 -4.79 -15.01
C SER A 348 -4.69 -4.68 -16.07
N SER A 349 -5.57 -3.69 -15.92
CA SER A 349 -6.54 -3.31 -16.96
C SER A 349 -6.17 -1.98 -17.61
N ALA A 350 -6.34 -1.87 -18.92
CA ALA A 350 -6.08 -0.66 -19.68
C ALA A 350 -7.30 0.28 -19.65
N VAL A 351 -7.06 1.58 -19.48
CA VAL A 351 -8.06 2.64 -19.65
C VAL A 351 -7.73 3.38 -20.94
N TRP A 352 -8.66 3.37 -21.89
CA TRP A 352 -8.51 3.95 -23.22
C TRP A 352 -9.53 5.06 -23.43
N SER A 353 -9.09 6.18 -23.97
CA SER A 353 -10.01 7.21 -24.47
C SER A 353 -10.73 6.70 -25.71
N GLU A 354 -12.01 7.03 -25.85
CA GLU A 354 -12.79 6.71 -27.03
C GLU A 354 -12.35 7.55 -28.23
N THR A 355 -11.62 6.93 -29.16
CA THR A 355 -11.13 7.55 -30.40
C THR A 355 -11.51 6.69 -31.60
N ASP A 356 -11.29 7.23 -32.80
CA ASP A 356 -11.47 6.51 -34.07
C ASP A 356 -10.50 5.32 -34.24
N ILE A 357 -9.48 5.22 -33.38
CA ILE A 357 -8.50 4.12 -33.34
C ILE A 357 -8.90 3.10 -32.27
N SER A 358 -9.16 3.56 -31.04
CA SER A 358 -9.33 2.67 -29.89
C SER A 358 -10.60 1.83 -29.96
N LYS A 359 -11.71 2.41 -30.48
CA LYS A 359 -12.99 1.69 -30.62
C LYS A 359 -12.91 0.53 -31.62
N PRO A 360 -12.50 0.74 -32.89
CA PRO A 360 -12.38 -0.37 -33.84
C PRO A 360 -11.30 -1.38 -33.45
N LEU A 361 -10.20 -0.93 -32.83
CA LEU A 361 -9.18 -1.85 -32.32
C LEU A 361 -9.74 -2.78 -31.26
N ARG A 362 -10.36 -2.25 -30.19
CA ARG A 362 -10.95 -3.06 -29.12
C ARG A 362 -11.93 -4.09 -29.67
N ALA A 363 -12.76 -3.71 -30.64
CA ALA A 363 -13.76 -4.60 -31.23
C ALA A 363 -13.15 -5.84 -31.94
N ARG A 364 -11.92 -5.73 -32.45
CA ARG A 364 -11.20 -6.83 -33.13
C ARG A 364 -10.43 -7.76 -32.18
N LEU A 365 -10.20 -7.34 -30.94
CA LEU A 365 -9.42 -8.11 -29.96
C LEU A 365 -10.24 -9.27 -29.38
N PRO A 366 -9.61 -10.32 -28.81
CA PRO A 366 -10.31 -11.41 -28.13
C PRO A 366 -11.16 -10.92 -26.96
N LYS A 367 -12.25 -11.61 -26.64
CA LYS A 367 -13.17 -11.22 -25.53
C LYS A 367 -12.45 -11.07 -24.19
N ASP A 368 -11.52 -11.98 -23.88
CA ASP A 368 -10.75 -11.95 -22.64
C ASP A 368 -9.83 -10.72 -22.56
N VAL A 369 -9.36 -10.21 -23.71
CA VAL A 369 -8.59 -8.97 -23.82
C VAL A 369 -9.52 -7.75 -23.74
N GLN A 370 -10.68 -7.79 -24.41
CA GLN A 370 -11.68 -6.73 -24.35
C GLN A 370 -12.18 -6.46 -22.93
N ALA A 371 -12.31 -7.51 -22.11
CA ALA A 371 -12.69 -7.44 -20.70
C ALA A 371 -11.65 -6.70 -19.83
N ARG A 372 -10.40 -6.61 -20.30
CA ARG A 372 -9.32 -5.85 -19.65
C ARG A 372 -9.16 -4.43 -20.18
N ILE A 373 -10.04 -3.98 -21.06
CA ILE A 373 -9.99 -2.63 -21.65
C ILE A 373 -11.27 -1.89 -21.26
N LYS A 374 -11.12 -0.80 -20.51
CA LYS A 374 -12.19 0.15 -20.20
C LYS A 374 -12.09 1.33 -21.17
N LEU A 375 -13.11 1.50 -22.02
CA LEU A 375 -13.26 2.70 -22.83
C LEU A 375 -13.90 3.82 -22.00
N VAL A 376 -13.35 5.03 -22.10
CA VAL A 376 -13.89 6.23 -21.45
C VAL A 376 -14.00 7.37 -22.48
N PRO A 377 -15.07 8.18 -22.46
CA PRO A 377 -15.20 9.29 -23.39
C PRO A 377 -14.10 10.34 -23.23
N ASP A 378 -13.69 10.59 -21.99
CA ASP A 378 -12.66 11.56 -21.64
C ASP A 378 -11.95 11.10 -20.37
N TRP A 379 -10.66 10.83 -20.48
CA TRP A 379 -9.82 10.39 -19.36
C TRP A 379 -9.54 11.49 -18.35
N ALA A 380 -9.70 12.76 -18.74
CA ALA A 380 -9.41 13.92 -17.92
C ALA A 380 -10.36 14.08 -16.74
N LYS A 381 -11.54 13.45 -16.80
CA LYS A 381 -12.57 13.58 -15.77
C LYS A 381 -12.14 12.91 -14.46
N ASP A 382 -12.56 13.51 -13.35
CA ASP A 382 -12.22 13.04 -11.99
C ASP A 382 -12.83 11.66 -11.70
N GLU A 383 -13.96 11.30 -12.31
CA GLU A 383 -14.56 9.96 -12.12
C GLU A 383 -13.76 8.81 -12.77
N VAL A 384 -12.81 9.12 -13.66
CA VAL A 384 -11.98 8.10 -14.30
C VAL A 384 -10.83 7.73 -13.36
N THR A 385 -10.81 6.47 -12.92
CA THR A 385 -9.79 5.94 -12.02
C THR A 385 -8.65 5.27 -12.80
N PHE A 386 -7.42 5.61 -12.44
CA PHE A 386 -6.19 4.96 -12.90
C PHE A 386 -5.03 5.24 -11.95
N ASP A 387 -4.07 4.31 -11.90
CA ASP A 387 -2.97 4.29 -10.94
C ASP A 387 -1.61 4.60 -11.59
N ALA A 388 -1.53 4.50 -12.92
CA ALA A 388 -0.36 4.79 -13.73
C ALA A 388 -0.76 5.26 -15.13
N VAL A 389 0.14 5.98 -15.80
CA VAL A 389 -0.03 6.42 -17.19
C VAL A 389 1.13 5.93 -18.05
N LEU A 390 0.79 5.40 -19.22
CA LEU A 390 1.69 5.18 -20.35
C LEU A 390 1.32 6.16 -21.46
N HIS A 391 2.31 6.89 -21.97
CA HIS A 391 2.15 7.79 -23.11
C HIS A 391 3.21 7.48 -24.15
N HIS A 392 2.78 7.11 -25.37
CA HIS A 392 3.61 7.15 -26.56
C HIS A 392 3.28 8.41 -27.33
N GLY A 393 4.28 9.26 -27.58
CA GLY A 393 4.06 10.53 -28.27
C GLY A 393 5.26 11.45 -28.20
N ASP A 394 5.05 12.73 -28.48
CA ASP A 394 6.09 13.74 -28.38
C ASP A 394 6.25 14.32 -26.96
N SER A 395 7.35 15.05 -26.75
CA SER A 395 7.69 15.64 -25.45
C SER A 395 6.78 16.80 -25.02
N ASP A 396 6.14 17.51 -25.97
CA ASP A 396 5.25 18.62 -25.64
C ASP A 396 3.89 18.10 -25.17
N GLN A 397 3.35 17.08 -25.85
CA GLN A 397 2.18 16.31 -25.40
C GLN A 397 2.43 15.72 -24.01
N LEU A 398 3.57 15.04 -23.81
CA LEU A 398 3.93 14.44 -22.53
C LEU A 398 3.99 15.48 -21.41
N ARG A 399 4.54 16.68 -21.67
CA ARG A 399 4.60 17.76 -20.68
C ARG A 399 3.20 18.23 -20.29
N ALA A 400 2.29 18.38 -21.25
CA ALA A 400 0.91 18.76 -20.99
C ALA A 400 0.19 17.69 -20.16
N ILE A 401 0.36 16.41 -20.51
CA ILE A 401 -0.20 15.28 -19.76
C ILE A 401 0.32 15.27 -18.33
N CYS A 402 1.63 15.40 -18.11
CA CYS A 402 2.21 15.46 -16.76
C CYS A 402 1.60 16.60 -15.92
N GLN A 403 1.41 17.79 -16.52
CA GLN A 403 0.79 18.93 -15.84
C GLN A 403 -0.67 18.67 -15.47
N GLN A 404 -1.44 18.09 -16.38
CA GLN A 404 -2.85 17.76 -16.17
C GLN A 404 -3.01 16.67 -15.10
N ILE A 405 -2.20 15.61 -15.16
CA ILE A 405 -2.21 14.53 -14.17
C ILE A 405 -1.86 15.04 -12.77
N ALA A 406 -0.89 15.97 -12.66
CA ALA A 406 -0.50 16.54 -11.37
C ALA A 406 -1.54 17.46 -10.73
N GLN A 407 -2.58 17.89 -11.48
CA GLN A 407 -3.70 18.68 -10.95
C GLN A 407 -4.84 17.80 -10.42
N ARG A 408 -4.82 16.50 -10.69
CA ARG A 408 -5.84 15.57 -10.22
C ARG A 408 -5.82 15.48 -8.69
N SER A 409 -7.01 15.35 -8.12
CA SER A 409 -7.15 15.04 -6.70
C SER A 409 -6.83 13.55 -6.43
N GLY A 410 -6.51 13.23 -5.17
CA GLY A 410 -6.25 11.86 -4.75
C GLY A 410 -4.78 11.46 -4.82
N ALA A 411 -4.53 10.19 -5.15
CA ALA A 411 -3.19 9.60 -5.16
C ALA A 411 -2.30 10.22 -6.23
N ILE A 412 -0.99 10.29 -5.96
CA ILE A 412 -0.01 10.73 -6.95
C ILE A 412 0.15 9.64 -8.00
N VAL A 413 -0.24 9.94 -9.24
CA VAL A 413 -0.14 9.00 -10.37
C VAL A 413 1.17 9.23 -11.13
N GLY A 414 1.93 8.15 -11.34
CA GLY A 414 3.16 8.18 -12.13
C GLY A 414 2.89 8.20 -13.64
N VAL A 415 3.54 9.11 -14.36
CA VAL A 415 3.50 9.17 -15.84
C VAL A 415 4.78 8.60 -16.45
N ASN A 416 4.63 7.75 -17.45
CA ASN A 416 5.73 7.20 -18.23
C ASN A 416 5.59 7.63 -19.69
N GLY A 417 6.57 8.41 -20.15
CA GLY A 417 6.68 8.83 -21.54
C GLY A 417 7.60 7.91 -22.33
N LEU A 418 7.17 7.54 -23.51
CA LEU A 418 7.83 6.68 -24.48
C LEU A 418 7.78 7.39 -25.85
N SER A 419 8.83 7.24 -26.66
CA SER A 419 8.81 7.72 -28.05
C SER A 419 7.98 6.78 -28.91
N HIS A 420 7.44 7.26 -30.03
CA HIS A 420 6.66 6.40 -30.94
C HIS A 420 7.42 5.11 -31.31
N GLY A 421 6.75 3.95 -31.21
CA GLY A 421 7.32 2.62 -31.46
C GLY A 421 8.27 2.09 -30.38
N GLU A 422 8.49 2.79 -29.27
CA GLU A 422 9.40 2.33 -28.20
C GLU A 422 8.81 1.14 -27.42
N THR A 423 9.42 -0.03 -27.54
CA THR A 423 8.96 -1.26 -26.89
C THR A 423 9.53 -1.48 -25.49
N ASN A 424 10.38 -0.60 -24.98
CA ASN A 424 11.04 -0.75 -23.69
C ASN A 424 10.18 -0.22 -22.52
N VAL A 425 8.94 -0.71 -22.41
CA VAL A 425 8.00 -0.28 -21.37
C VAL A 425 8.47 -0.73 -19.97
N PRO A 426 8.59 0.17 -19.00
CA PRO A 426 9.05 -0.17 -17.65
C PRO A 426 7.95 -0.85 -16.81
N LEU A 427 7.83 -2.18 -16.91
CA LEU A 427 6.80 -2.99 -16.25
C LEU A 427 6.72 -2.80 -14.72
N GLU A 428 7.84 -2.55 -14.05
CA GLU A 428 7.91 -2.28 -12.61
C GLU A 428 7.17 -1.03 -12.17
N ARG A 429 6.87 -0.13 -13.12
CA ARG A 429 6.09 1.07 -12.84
C ARG A 429 4.59 0.81 -12.92
N LEU A 430 4.18 -0.39 -13.33
CA LEU A 430 2.79 -0.83 -13.48
C LEU A 430 2.37 -1.81 -12.38
N VAL A 431 3.24 -2.05 -11.39
CA VAL A 431 2.98 -2.93 -10.25
C VAL A 431 3.01 -2.16 -8.94
N ILE A 432 2.46 -2.80 -7.92
CA ILE A 432 2.57 -2.46 -6.50
C ILE A 432 3.27 -3.61 -5.78
N GLU A 433 3.81 -3.31 -4.61
CA GLU A 433 4.49 -4.27 -3.76
C GLU A 433 3.68 -4.42 -2.47
N ARG A 434 3.47 -5.65 -1.97
CA ARG A 434 2.86 -5.90 -0.66
C ARG A 434 3.75 -6.78 0.19
N ALA A 435 3.99 -6.35 1.43
CA ALA A 435 4.74 -7.10 2.43
C ALA A 435 3.78 -7.61 3.50
N LEU A 436 3.91 -8.89 3.86
CA LEU A 436 3.13 -9.55 4.90
C LEU A 436 4.08 -10.12 5.95
N SER A 437 3.93 -9.70 7.21
CA SER A 437 4.68 -10.25 8.35
C SER A 437 3.73 -10.95 9.32
N VAL A 438 3.92 -12.25 9.50
CA VAL A 438 3.08 -13.08 10.38
C VAL A 438 3.90 -13.52 11.58
N ASN A 439 3.43 -13.20 12.78
CA ASN A 439 3.96 -13.77 14.01
C ASN A 439 3.49 -15.22 14.16
N THR A 440 4.35 -16.16 13.79
CA THR A 440 4.08 -17.60 13.89
C THR A 440 4.25 -18.14 15.32
N ALA A 441 4.79 -17.33 16.24
CA ALA A 441 4.92 -17.66 17.65
C ALA A 441 3.76 -17.12 18.53
N ALA A 442 2.74 -16.48 17.94
CA ALA A 442 1.63 -15.86 18.67
C ALA A 442 0.84 -16.84 19.56
N ALA A 443 0.88 -18.14 19.25
CA ALA A 443 0.26 -19.19 20.07
C ALA A 443 1.04 -19.51 21.37
N GLY A 444 2.19 -18.86 21.62
CA GLY A 444 3.01 -19.06 22.81
C GLY A 444 4.22 -19.99 22.62
N GLY A 445 4.54 -20.36 21.38
CA GLY A 445 5.69 -21.21 21.05
C GLY A 445 5.98 -21.22 19.55
N ASN A 446 7.19 -21.64 19.17
CA ASN A 446 7.59 -21.74 17.77
C ASN A 446 7.71 -23.21 17.34
N ALA A 447 6.76 -23.67 16.52
CA ALA A 447 6.72 -25.04 16.03
C ALA A 447 7.98 -25.46 15.25
N SER A 448 8.62 -24.56 14.50
CA SER A 448 9.82 -24.89 13.72
C SER A 448 11.05 -25.14 14.61
N LEU A 449 11.10 -24.54 15.80
CA LEU A 449 12.18 -24.76 16.75
C LEU A 449 12.01 -26.06 17.54
N MET A 450 10.81 -26.61 17.63
CA MET A 450 10.58 -27.89 18.31
C MET A 450 11.21 -29.07 17.56
N THR A 451 11.52 -28.91 16.28
CA THR A 451 12.11 -29.95 15.42
C THR A 451 13.63 -29.79 15.23
N ILE A 452 14.25 -28.75 15.78
CA ILE A 452 15.70 -28.51 15.71
C ILE A 452 16.32 -28.94 17.04
N GLY A 453 17.15 -29.99 17.01
CA GLY A 453 17.82 -30.57 18.18
C GLY A 453 19.29 -30.87 17.95
#